data_AF-A0A0G0G062-F1
#
_entry.id   AF-A0A0G0G062-F1
#
_cell.length_a   1.000
_cell.length_b   1.000
_cell.length_c   1.000
_cell.angle_alpha   90.00
_cell.angle_beta   90.00
_cell.angle_gamma   90.00
#
_symmetry.space_group_name_H-M   'P 1'
#
loop_
_entity.id
_entity.type
_entity.pdbx_description
1 polymer ?
#
loop_
_entity_poly.entity_id
_entity_poly.type
_entity_poly.pdbx_seq_one_letter_code
_entity_poly.pdbx_strand_id
1 'polypeptide(L)'
;MTTGSISADKSIFESTLDNEEDDDDEMYEEARLCVIEAGKASTSYLQRKLKLGYARAARLMDKLEERGVISAGDGAKPREVLEKITHDENGENVVE
;
A
#
# COMPACT_ATOMS: atom_id res chain seq x y z
N MET A 1 -47.11 28.99 -0.08
CA MET A 1 -45.74 29.36 0.35
C MET A 1 -44.90 28.11 0.21
N THR A 2 -44.06 28.06 -0.82
CA THR A 2 -43.28 26.88 -1.22
C THR A 2 -41.82 27.02 -0.76
N THR A 3 -41.15 25.86 -0.68
CA THR A 3 -39.71 25.62 -0.50
C THR A 3 -39.20 25.62 0.94
N GLY A 4 -39.29 24.44 1.56
CA GLY A 4 -38.38 24.07 2.64
C GLY A 4 -36.97 23.95 2.08
N SER A 5 -36.04 24.69 2.68
CA SER A 5 -34.63 24.69 2.33
C SER A 5 -34.01 23.34 2.69
N ILE A 6 -33.56 22.62 1.67
CA ILE A 6 -32.78 21.39 1.80
C ILE A 6 -31.29 21.77 1.85
N SER A 7 -30.52 20.98 2.60
CA SER A 7 -29.06 20.81 2.51
C SER A 7 -28.18 21.73 3.37
N ALA A 8 -27.89 21.24 4.57
CA ALA A 8 -26.71 21.63 5.36
C ALA A 8 -25.91 20.39 5.80
N ASP A 9 -25.96 19.31 5.00
CA ASP A 9 -25.32 18.02 5.29
C ASP A 9 -24.24 17.73 4.24
N LYS A 10 -23.25 18.61 4.10
CA LYS A 10 -22.12 18.40 3.16
C LYS A 10 -20.74 18.52 3.80
N SER A 11 -20.64 18.84 5.09
CA SER A 11 -19.34 19.14 5.73
C SER A 11 -18.79 18.04 6.65
N ILE A 12 -19.40 16.86 6.72
CA ILE A 12 -18.92 15.73 7.54
C ILE A 12 -18.14 14.68 6.71
N PHE A 13 -18.17 14.76 5.38
CA PHE A 13 -17.49 13.80 4.50
C PHE A 13 -16.12 14.28 3.99
N GLU A 14 -15.75 15.54 4.22
CA GLU A 14 -14.54 16.15 3.66
C GLU A 14 -13.28 15.94 4.56
N SER A 15 -13.45 15.73 5.86
CA SER A 15 -12.32 15.70 6.82
C SER A 15 -11.54 14.39 6.88
N THR A 16 -11.80 13.44 5.97
CA THR A 16 -11.08 12.15 5.89
C THR A 16 -10.16 12.06 4.67
N LEU A 17 -10.15 13.08 3.79
CA LEU A 17 -9.40 13.05 2.53
C LEU A 17 -8.03 13.77 2.60
N ASP A 18 -7.73 14.47 3.69
CA ASP A 18 -6.53 15.33 3.79
C ASP A 18 -5.34 14.66 4.53
N ASN A 19 -5.45 13.39 4.89
CA ASN A 19 -4.38 12.64 5.58
C ASN A 19 -3.95 11.36 4.85
N GLU A 20 -4.29 11.22 3.57
CA GLU A 20 -3.96 10.01 2.81
C GLU A 20 -2.45 9.88 2.51
N GLU A 21 -1.71 10.99 2.39
CA GLU A 21 -0.27 10.93 2.05
C GLU A 21 0.61 10.43 3.19
N ASP A 22 0.31 10.80 4.45
CA ASP A 22 1.03 10.34 5.64
C ASP A 22 0.68 8.86 5.96
N ASP A 23 -0.60 8.51 5.83
CA ASP A 23 -1.10 7.13 6.03
C ASP A 23 -0.53 6.16 4.97
N ASP A 24 -0.35 6.62 3.72
CA ASP A 24 0.27 5.80 2.66
C ASP A 24 1.77 5.52 2.92
N ASP A 25 2.48 6.32 3.72
CA ASP A 25 3.87 6.05 4.12
C ASP A 25 3.94 5.14 5.36
N GLU A 26 3.06 5.31 6.35
CA GLU A 26 2.97 4.35 7.47
C GLU A 26 2.59 2.95 6.98
N MET A 27 1.64 2.85 6.06
CA MET A 27 1.22 1.56 5.49
C MET A 27 2.23 0.97 4.51
N TYR A 28 3.17 1.76 4.00
CA TYR A 28 4.22 1.29 3.11
C TYR A 28 5.18 0.32 3.82
N GLU A 29 5.61 0.67 5.03
CA GLU A 29 6.52 -0.18 5.82
C GLU A 29 5.89 -1.55 6.10
N GLU A 30 4.60 -1.55 6.48
CA GLU A 30 3.85 -2.77 6.74
C GLU A 30 3.61 -3.60 5.46
N ALA A 31 3.32 -2.93 4.34
CA ALA A 31 3.18 -3.57 3.04
C ALA A 31 4.49 -4.26 2.62
N ARG A 32 5.62 -3.56 2.75
CA ARG A 32 6.96 -4.06 2.46
C ARG A 32 7.27 -5.32 3.27
N LEU A 33 7.09 -5.27 4.58
CA LEU A 33 7.27 -6.45 5.45
C LEU A 33 6.38 -7.61 5.00
N CYS A 34 5.11 -7.34 4.70
CA CYS A 34 4.17 -8.36 4.26
C CYS A 34 4.59 -9.03 2.93
N VAL A 35 5.11 -8.27 1.96
CA VAL A 35 5.56 -8.86 0.69
C VAL A 35 6.88 -9.61 0.82
N ILE A 36 7.83 -9.09 1.61
CA ILE A 36 9.08 -9.77 1.92
C ILE A 36 8.81 -11.12 2.61
N GLU A 37 7.94 -11.14 3.63
CA GLU A 37 7.56 -12.36 4.35
C GLU A 37 6.85 -13.38 3.43
N ALA A 38 6.02 -12.90 2.51
CA ALA A 38 5.32 -13.76 1.56
C ALA A 38 6.18 -14.24 0.37
N GLY A 39 7.29 -13.55 0.09
CA GLY A 39 8.11 -13.76 -1.11
C GLY A 39 7.40 -13.48 -2.43
N LYS A 40 6.21 -12.87 -2.39
CA LYS A 40 5.40 -12.52 -3.58
C LYS A 40 4.59 -11.26 -3.33
N ALA A 41 4.46 -10.43 -4.35
CA ALA A 41 3.71 -9.19 -4.29
C ALA A 41 2.52 -9.18 -5.26
N SER A 42 1.34 -8.85 -4.73
CA SER A 42 0.14 -8.61 -5.54
C SER A 42 -0.79 -7.65 -4.82
N THR A 43 -1.53 -6.84 -5.59
CA THR A 43 -2.53 -5.90 -5.05
C THR A 43 -3.55 -6.63 -4.16
N SER A 44 -4.08 -7.76 -4.63
CA SER A 44 -5.02 -8.58 -3.86
C SER A 44 -4.45 -9.17 -2.57
N TYR A 45 -3.13 -9.38 -2.49
CA TYR A 45 -2.48 -9.82 -1.27
C TYR A 45 -2.45 -8.70 -0.22
N LEU A 46 -2.02 -7.49 -0.61
CA LEU A 46 -2.00 -6.32 0.28
C LEU A 46 -3.41 -5.93 0.75
N GLN A 47 -4.41 -5.99 -0.13
CA GLN A 47 -5.82 -5.74 0.23
C GLN A 47 -6.28 -6.62 1.40
N ARG A 48 -5.90 -7.90 1.41
CA ARG A 48 -6.33 -8.86 2.45
C ARG A 48 -5.52 -8.72 3.73
N LYS A 49 -4.22 -8.45 3.59
CA LYS A 49 -3.30 -8.34 4.73
C LYS A 49 -3.52 -7.04 5.51
N LEU A 50 -3.57 -5.92 4.80
CA LEU A 50 -3.68 -4.58 5.37
C LEU A 50 -5.11 -4.04 5.39
N LYS A 51 -6.10 -4.84 4.97
CA LYS A 51 -7.53 -4.48 4.91
C LYS A 51 -7.81 -3.16 4.18
N LEU A 52 -7.05 -2.91 3.13
CA LEU A 52 -7.13 -1.67 2.35
C LEU A 52 -7.90 -1.83 1.04
N GLY A 53 -8.39 -0.71 0.51
CA GLY A 53 -9.08 -0.66 -0.79
C GLY A 53 -8.14 -0.89 -1.97
N TYR A 54 -8.69 -1.20 -3.15
CA TYR A 54 -7.90 -1.45 -4.37
C TYR A 54 -6.97 -0.28 -4.74
N ALA A 55 -7.48 0.96 -4.67
CA ALA A 55 -6.70 2.14 -5.02
C ALA A 55 -5.46 2.33 -4.15
N ARG A 56 -5.60 2.16 -2.82
CA ARG A 56 -4.47 2.20 -1.88
C ARG A 56 -3.50 1.05 -2.11
N ALA A 57 -4.01 -0.14 -2.41
CA ALA A 57 -3.18 -1.32 -2.69
C ALA A 57 -2.30 -1.11 -3.93
N ALA A 58 -2.89 -0.50 -4.97
CA ALA A 58 -2.19 -0.18 -6.21
C ALA A 58 -1.08 0.84 -5.95
N ARG A 59 -1.39 1.95 -5.25
CA ARG A 59 -0.38 2.95 -4.87
C ARG A 59 0.78 2.35 -4.08
N LEU A 60 0.49 1.52 -3.08
CA LEU A 60 1.52 0.83 -2.30
C LEU A 60 2.36 -0.09 -3.18
N MET A 61 1.74 -0.83 -4.10
CA MET A 61 2.46 -1.66 -5.07
C MET A 61 3.36 -0.84 -6.00
N ASP A 62 2.92 0.36 -6.40
CA ASP A 62 3.73 1.26 -7.23
C ASP A 62 4.88 1.86 -6.42
N LYS A 63 4.66 2.27 -5.17
CA LYS A 63 5.73 2.72 -4.24
C LYS A 63 6.76 1.61 -4.00
N LEU A 64 6.31 0.37 -3.79
CA LEU A 64 7.19 -0.79 -3.60
C LEU A 64 8.03 -1.08 -4.85
N GLU A 65 7.49 -0.83 -6.05
CA GLU A 65 8.22 -0.94 -7.31
C GLU A 65 9.23 0.21 -7.47
N GLU A 66 8.82 1.46 -7.19
CA GLU A 66 9.66 2.65 -7.26
C GLU A 66 10.87 2.57 -6.33
N ARG A 67 10.69 2.00 -5.12
CA ARG A 67 11.77 1.79 -4.15
C ARG A 67 12.57 0.50 -4.38
N GLY A 68 12.24 -0.29 -5.41
CA GLY A 68 13.00 -1.50 -5.77
C GLY A 68 12.73 -2.73 -4.91
N VAL A 69 11.68 -2.73 -4.08
CA VAL A 69 11.31 -3.88 -3.23
C VAL A 69 10.78 -5.05 -4.08
N ILE A 70 10.03 -4.72 -5.14
CA ILE A 70 9.36 -5.70 -6.00
C ILE A 70 9.74 -5.49 -7.47
N SER A 71 9.68 -6.56 -8.25
CA SER A 71 9.93 -6.53 -9.69
C SER A 71 8.85 -5.76 -10.43
N ALA A 72 9.20 -5.18 -11.57
CA ALA A 72 8.23 -4.61 -12.50
C ALA A 72 7.11 -5.63 -12.81
N GLY A 73 5.88 -5.14 -12.90
CA GLY A 73 4.72 -5.98 -13.20
C GLY A 73 4.73 -6.57 -14.60
N ASP A 74 5.04 -7.86 -14.74
CA ASP A 74 4.86 -8.62 -15.99
C ASP A 74 3.41 -9.14 -16.08
N GLY A 75 2.47 -8.22 -16.26
CA GLY A 75 1.06 -8.51 -16.56
C GLY A 75 0.37 -9.47 -15.58
N ALA A 76 0.08 -10.69 -16.05
CA ALA A 76 -0.74 -11.68 -15.34
C ALA A 76 0.00 -12.45 -14.23
N LYS A 77 1.32 -12.27 -14.10
CA LYS A 77 2.12 -12.97 -13.10
C LYS A 77 2.22 -12.16 -11.80
N PRO A 78 2.22 -12.82 -10.63
CA PRO A 78 2.54 -12.15 -9.38
C PRO A 78 3.95 -11.55 -9.46
N ARG A 79 4.12 -10.32 -8.96
CA ARG A 79 5.41 -9.63 -8.93
C ARG A 79 6.35 -10.39 -7.98
N GLU A 80 7.58 -10.62 -8.43
CA GLU A 80 8.62 -11.23 -7.60
C GLU A 80 9.19 -10.20 -6.64
N VAL A 81 9.49 -10.60 -5.42
CA VAL A 81 10.10 -9.70 -4.43
C VAL A 81 11.61 -9.75 -4.63
N LEU A 82 12.19 -8.59 -4.92
CA LEU A 82 13.62 -8.41 -5.16
C LEU A 82 14.35 -8.21 -3.84
N GLU A 83 13.74 -7.51 -2.89
CA GLU A 83 14.19 -7.46 -1.51
C GLU A 83 14.00 -8.82 -0.84
N LYS A 84 15.10 -9.54 -0.70
CA LYS A 84 15.17 -10.72 0.15
C LYS A 84 16.05 -10.32 1.31
N ILE A 85 15.59 -10.55 2.53
CA ILE A 85 16.45 -10.44 3.71
C ILE A 85 17.56 -11.48 3.52
N THR A 86 18.70 -11.08 2.98
CA THR A 86 19.90 -11.88 3.00
C THR A 86 20.39 -11.87 4.43
N HIS A 87 20.26 -13.01 5.09
CA HIS A 87 20.88 -13.20 6.39
C HIS A 87 22.37 -13.43 6.13
N ASP A 88 23.12 -12.35 6.01
CA ASP A 88 24.57 -12.44 6.05
C ASP A 88 24.98 -13.06 7.39
N GLU A 89 25.99 -13.91 7.34
CA GLU A 89 26.57 -14.73 8.40
C GLU A 89 27.05 -13.94 9.66
N ASN A 90 26.83 -12.62 9.68
CA ASN A 90 27.08 -11.69 10.77
C ASN A 90 25.83 -11.20 11.52
N GLY A 91 24.62 -11.65 11.15
CA GLY A 91 23.38 -11.33 11.88
C GLY A 91 22.89 -9.88 11.73
N GLU A 92 23.36 -9.16 10.72
CA GLU A 92 22.92 -7.81 10.39
C GLU A 92 21.97 -7.86 9.19
N ASN A 93 20.75 -7.33 9.36
CA ASN A 93 19.77 -7.23 8.28
C ASN A 93 20.19 -6.08 7.36
N VAL A 94 20.94 -6.36 6.31
CA VAL A 94 21.30 -5.37 5.29
C VAL A 94 20.23 -5.33 4.20
N VAL A 95 19.77 -4.12 3.89
CA VAL A 95 18.95 -3.83 2.69
C VAL A 95 19.93 -3.40 1.60
N GLU A 96 20.07 -4.20 0.54
CA GLU A 96 20.84 -3.81 -0.67
C GLU A 96 19.95 -3.03 -1.64
#